data_AF-A0A1I8ATY2-F1
#
_entry.id   AF-A0A1I8ATY2-F1
#
_cell.length_a   1.000
_cell.length_b   1.000
_cell.length_c   1.000
_cell.angle_alpha   90.00
_cell.angle_beta   90.00
_cell.angle_gamma   90.00
#
_symmetry.space_group_name_H-M   'P 1'
#
loop_
_entity.id
_entity.type
_entity.pdbx_description
1 polymer ?
#
loop_
_entity_poly.entity_id
_entity_poly.type
_entity_poly.pdbx_seq_one_letter_code
_entity_poly.pdbx_strand_id
1 'polypeptide(L)'
;MIRPVLLLLLIALVSSDFQSSVTPPSFLCPLFEFYYPCMPCPLSCNFLQPKNCALICRPGCDCIPGFIRNETSSMCVPWLAYCLEKMALP
;
A
#
# COMPACT_ATOMS: atom_id res chain seq x y z
N MET A 1 -0.81 -48.37 17.13
CA MET A 1 -0.01 -47.13 17.27
C MET A 1 -0.05 -46.39 15.94
N ILE A 2 -1.12 -45.62 15.71
CA ILE A 2 -1.30 -44.83 14.50
C ILE A 2 -0.30 -43.68 14.60
N ARG A 3 0.69 -43.71 13.70
CA ARG A 3 1.82 -42.77 13.68
C ARG A 3 1.26 -41.34 13.58
N PRO A 4 1.66 -40.41 14.46
CA PRO A 4 1.27 -39.00 14.39
C PRO A 4 1.64 -38.35 13.04
N VAL A 5 2.53 -39.01 12.29
CA VAL A 5 2.90 -38.71 10.90
C VAL A 5 1.69 -38.71 9.95
N LEU A 6 0.72 -39.64 10.10
CA LEU A 6 -0.44 -39.68 9.23
C LEU A 6 -1.39 -38.49 9.49
N LEU A 7 -1.50 -38.08 10.75
CA LEU A 7 -2.29 -36.90 11.12
C LEU A 7 -1.64 -35.62 10.58
N LEU A 8 -0.32 -35.50 10.68
CA LEU A 8 0.44 -34.36 10.16
C LEU A 8 0.35 -34.21 8.63
N LEU A 9 0.34 -35.34 7.91
CA LEU A 9 0.19 -35.33 6.45
C LEU A 9 -1.20 -34.87 6.00
N LEU A 10 -2.26 -35.20 6.74
CA LEU A 10 -3.62 -34.73 6.43
C LEU A 10 -3.79 -33.22 6.64
N ILE A 11 -3.10 -32.64 7.63
CA ILE A 11 -3.15 -31.19 7.93
C ILE A 11 -2.42 -30.38 6.84
N ALA A 12 -1.35 -30.93 6.25
CA ALA A 12 -0.64 -30.27 5.14
C ALA A 12 -1.48 -30.19 3.85
N LEU A 13 -2.37 -31.16 3.60
CA LEU A 13 -3.23 -31.17 2.41
C LEU A 13 -4.35 -30.11 2.47
N VAL A 14 -4.78 -29.71 3.67
CA VAL A 14 -5.86 -28.71 3.86
C VAL A 14 -5.35 -27.26 3.96
N SER A 15 -4.03 -27.05 4.04
CA SER A 15 -3.46 -25.70 4.21
C SER A 15 -3.06 -24.99 2.91
N SER A 16 -3.14 -25.67 1.75
CA SER A 16 -2.84 -25.04 0.46
C SER A 16 -3.85 -23.98 0.00
N ASP A 17 -5.00 -23.82 0.68
CA ASP A 17 -6.03 -22.85 0.27
C ASP A 17 -6.15 -21.61 1.18
N PHE A 18 -5.33 -21.46 2.22
CA PHE A 18 -5.34 -20.25 3.07
C PHE A 18 -4.40 -19.15 2.55
N GLN A 19 -4.50 -18.83 1.27
CA GLN A 19 -4.08 -17.51 0.78
C GLN A 19 -5.26 -16.87 0.05
N SER A 20 -6.41 -16.82 0.73
CA SER A 20 -7.41 -15.80 0.41
C SER A 20 -6.78 -14.44 0.70
N SER A 21 -6.10 -13.90 -0.30
CA SER A 21 -5.90 -12.47 -0.40
C SER A 21 -7.29 -11.84 -0.37
N VAL A 22 -7.71 -11.42 0.82
CA VAL A 22 -8.82 -10.49 0.98
C VAL A 22 -8.32 -9.18 0.39
N THR A 23 -8.29 -9.10 -0.94
CA THR A 23 -8.28 -7.82 -1.63
C THR A 23 -9.70 -7.28 -1.48
N PRO A 24 -9.91 -6.20 -0.72
CA PRO A 24 -11.21 -5.55 -0.71
C PRO A 24 -11.62 -5.22 -2.14
N PRO A 25 -12.92 -5.23 -2.47
CA PRO A 25 -13.39 -4.97 -3.82
C PRO A 25 -12.73 -3.69 -4.36
N SER A 26 -12.04 -3.83 -5.49
CA SER A 26 -11.21 -2.83 -6.18
C SER A 26 -11.97 -1.57 -6.67
N PHE A 27 -13.22 -1.41 -6.25
CA PHE A 27 -14.09 -0.28 -6.58
C PHE A 27 -14.05 0.84 -5.54
N LEU A 28 -13.56 0.59 -4.32
CA LEU A 28 -13.29 1.63 -3.33
C LEU A 28 -11.79 1.87 -3.23
N CYS A 29 -11.41 3.14 -3.07
CA CYS A 29 -10.01 3.48 -2.84
C CYS A 29 -9.48 2.80 -1.56
N PRO A 30 -8.20 2.39 -1.56
CA PRO A 30 -7.56 1.84 -0.37
C PRO A 30 -7.59 2.78 0.85
N LEU A 31 -7.17 2.26 2.00
CA LEU A 31 -7.06 3.07 3.22
C LEU A 31 -6.16 4.31 3.00
N PHE A 32 -6.61 5.44 3.53
CA PHE A 32 -5.96 6.75 3.38
C PHE A 32 -5.86 7.26 1.94
N GLU A 33 -6.73 6.75 1.07
CA GLU A 33 -6.88 7.22 -0.30
C GLU A 33 -8.29 7.75 -0.54
N PHE A 34 -8.40 8.72 -1.44
CA PHE A 34 -9.67 9.27 -1.89
C PHE A 34 -9.73 9.24 -3.41
N TYR A 35 -10.92 9.02 -3.96
CA TYR A 35 -11.11 9.06 -5.40
C TYR A 35 -11.15 10.52 -5.85
N TYR A 36 -10.16 10.92 -6.63
CA TYR A 36 -10.14 12.24 -7.24
C TYR A 36 -10.58 12.13 -8.71
N PRO A 37 -11.50 13.00 -9.16
CA PRO A 37 -11.76 13.16 -10.60
C PRO A 37 -10.52 13.70 -11.33
N CYS A 38 -9.64 14.39 -10.59
CA CYS A 38 -8.33 14.82 -11.04
C CYS A 38 -7.34 14.66 -9.89
N MET A 39 -6.46 13.66 -9.95
CA MET A 39 -5.47 13.43 -8.88
C MET A 39 -4.58 14.66 -8.68
N PRO A 40 -4.31 15.05 -7.42
CA PRO A 40 -3.41 16.15 -7.12
C PRO A 40 -1.97 15.83 -7.52
N CYS A 41 -1.10 16.83 -7.44
CA CYS A 41 0.32 16.57 -7.62
C CYS A 41 0.88 15.75 -6.44
N PRO A 42 1.65 14.69 -6.69
CA PRO A 42 2.21 13.87 -5.63
C PRO A 42 3.12 14.68 -4.71
N LEU A 43 2.93 14.54 -3.40
CA LEU A 43 3.86 15.06 -2.40
C LEU A 43 5.22 14.37 -2.53
N SER A 44 6.28 15.11 -2.23
CA SER A 44 7.64 14.59 -2.07
C SER A 44 8.11 14.80 -0.64
N CYS A 45 9.13 14.05 -0.21
CA CYS A 45 9.81 14.31 1.07
C CYS A 45 10.69 15.56 1.03
N ASN A 46 11.06 16.02 -0.17
CA ASN A 46 11.84 17.23 -0.36
C ASN A 46 10.93 18.39 -0.81
N PHE A 47 10.55 19.26 0.11
CA PHE A 47 9.72 20.44 -0.20
C PHE A 47 10.36 21.41 -1.20
N LEU A 48 11.70 21.43 -1.31
CA LEU A 48 12.41 22.28 -2.27
C LEU A 48 12.37 21.70 -3.70
N GLN A 49 12.01 20.42 -3.84
CA GLN A 49 11.91 19.71 -5.11
C GLN A 49 10.56 18.99 -5.18
N PRO A 50 9.46 19.72 -5.46
CA PRO A 50 8.18 19.08 -5.74
C PRO A 50 8.33 18.13 -6.93
N LYS A 51 7.63 17.00 -6.91
CA LYS A 51 7.62 16.08 -8.07
C LYS A 51 7.05 16.82 -9.28
N ASN A 52 7.59 16.54 -10.47
CA ASN A 52 7.05 17.06 -11.72
C ASN A 52 5.60 16.57 -11.89
N CYS A 53 4.65 17.50 -11.77
CA CYS A 53 3.24 17.20 -11.94
C CYS A 53 2.93 17.08 -13.44
N ALA A 54 2.21 16.02 -13.83
CA ALA A 54 1.63 15.99 -15.16
C ALA A 54 0.58 17.10 -15.28
N LEU A 55 0.62 17.90 -16.34
CA LEU A 55 -0.43 18.89 -16.65
C LEU A 55 -1.75 18.22 -17.09
N ILE A 56 -1.68 16.93 -17.43
CA ILE A 56 -2.82 16.14 -17.85
C ILE A 56 -3.56 15.65 -16.61
N CYS A 57 -4.85 15.97 -16.55
CA CYS A 57 -5.74 15.50 -15.52
C CYS A 57 -5.94 13.97 -15.62
N ARG A 58 -5.69 13.25 -14.53
CA ARG A 58 -5.91 11.80 -14.45
C ARG A 58 -6.84 11.47 -13.29
N PRO A 59 -8.03 10.91 -13.54
CA PRO A 59 -8.89 10.41 -12.47
C PRO A 59 -8.29 9.15 -11.82
N GLY A 60 -8.46 9.00 -10.52
CA GLY A 60 -7.95 7.85 -9.78
C GLY A 60 -7.93 8.05 -8.26
N CYS A 61 -7.50 7.00 -7.55
CA CYS A 61 -7.26 7.07 -6.12
C CYS A 61 -5.89 7.68 -5.84
N ASP A 62 -5.84 8.65 -4.95
CA ASP A 62 -4.58 9.21 -4.46
C ASP A 62 -4.63 9.43 -2.95
N CYS A 63 -3.47 9.61 -2.34
CA CYS A 63 -3.37 9.82 -0.90
C CYS A 63 -4.16 11.06 -0.47
N ILE A 64 -4.83 10.96 0.67
CA ILE A 64 -5.46 12.12 1.31
C ILE A 64 -4.40 13.12 1.83
N PRO A 65 -4.74 14.40 2.05
CA PRO A 65 -3.80 15.39 2.57
C PRO A 65 -3.09 14.93 3.86
N GLY A 66 -1.78 15.12 3.92
CA GLY A 66 -0.94 14.68 5.05
C GLY A 66 -0.37 13.25 4.90
N PHE A 67 -0.75 12.52 3.85
CA PHE A 67 -0.21 11.19 3.53
C PHE A 67 0.59 11.22 2.23
N ILE A 68 1.59 10.35 2.14
CA ILE A 68 2.44 10.17 0.95
C ILE A 68 2.48 8.70 0.57
N ARG A 69 2.58 8.41 -0.73
CA ARG A 69 2.71 7.04 -1.19
C ARG A 69 4.10 6.50 -0.89
N ASN A 70 4.16 5.47 -0.07
CA ASN A 70 5.37 4.72 0.19
C ASN A 70 5.75 3.95 -1.09
N GLU A 71 6.95 4.22 -1.62
CA GLU A 71 7.44 3.61 -2.86
C GLU A 71 7.65 2.08 -2.75
N THR A 72 7.84 1.56 -1.54
CA THR A 72 8.06 0.12 -1.30
C THR A 72 6.74 -0.64 -1.13
N SER A 73 5.84 -0.17 -0.27
CA SER A 73 4.57 -0.86 0.00
C SER A 73 3.43 -0.43 -0.93
N SER A 74 3.61 0.64 -1.69
CA SER A 74 2.56 1.31 -2.47
C SER A 74 1.37 1.81 -1.64
N MET A 75 1.48 1.85 -0.30
CA MET A 75 0.42 2.33 0.59
C MET A 75 0.63 3.81 0.94
N CYS A 76 -0.46 4.54 1.20
CA CYS A 76 -0.40 5.88 1.75
C CYS A 76 -0.06 5.84 3.24
N VAL A 77 1.04 6.50 3.62
CA VAL A 77 1.56 6.55 5.00
C VAL A 77 1.69 8.00 5.46
N PRO A 78 1.68 8.28 6.78
CA PRO A 78 1.83 9.64 7.29
C PRO A 78 3.11 10.31 6.77
N TRP A 79 2.97 11.46 6.11
CA TRP A 79 4.07 12.13 5.40
C TRP A 79 5.26 12.44 6.32
N LEU A 80 4.99 13.00 7.52
CA LEU A 80 6.04 13.41 8.45
C LEU A 80 6.86 12.21 8.94
N ALA A 81 6.21 11.11 9.35
CA ALA A 81 6.90 9.93 9.84
C ALA A 81 7.77 9.29 8.73
N TYR A 82 7.18 9.08 7.55
CA TYR A 82 7.88 8.49 6.41
C TYR A 82 9.09 9.31 5.95
N CYS A 83 8.93 10.63 5.88
CA CYS A 83 9.98 11.50 5.35
C CYS A 83 11.08 11.79 6.36
N LEU A 84 10.79 11.83 7.67
CA LEU A 84 11.82 11.94 8.70
C LEU A 84 12.75 10.72 8.68
N GLU A 85 12.20 9.51 8.56
CA GLU A 85 12.99 8.29 8.41
C GLU A 85 13.86 8.33 7.14
N LYS A 86 13.31 8.79 6.01
CA LYS A 86 14.05 8.90 4.73
C LYS A 86 15.16 9.95 4.74
N MET A 87 15.00 11.07 5.45
CA MET A 87 16.01 12.13 5.54
C MET A 87 17.08 11.88 6.61
N ALA A 88 16.80 10.98 7.56
CA ALA A 88 17.76 10.54 8.58
C ALA A 88 18.70 9.41 8.10
N LEU A 89 18.54 8.95 6.86
CA LEU A 89 19.42 7.95 6.25
C LEU A 89 20.63 8.66 5.58
N PRO A 90 21.87 8.39 6.01
CA PRO A 90 23.09 8.94 5.42
C PRO A 90 23.37 8.40 4.01
#